data_AF-A0A3D2FAH0-F1
#
_entry.id   AF-A0A3D2FAH0-F1
#
_cell.length_a   1.000
_cell.length_b   1.000
_cell.length_c   1.000
_cell.angle_alpha   90.00
_cell.angle_beta   90.00
_cell.angle_gamma   90.00
#
_symmetry.space_group_name_H-M   'P 1'
#
loop_
_entity.id
_entity.type
_entity.pdbx_description
1 polymer ?
#
loop_
_entity_poly.entity_id
_entity_poly.type
_entity_poly.pdbx_seq_one_letter_code
_entity_poly.pdbx_strand_id
1 'polypeptide(L)'
;MSKEILTPDVDAPKQFDDAASAVAQLEKLYTEATEFLCGAFTTAMIDGAPKGRIRAFYPEVRITTTSFAKIDTRLAFGHVSSPGTYAATITRPDLFRDYLIQQIGLLIENHKTSVQVMSSTTPIPVHFAVASDPSITVPQEGAADFTLRDFFDVPDLSTTNDDIVNGTYVSPDDTGPLAPFTAQRVDYSLARLSHYTATDPSHFQNHVLFTNYQFYVSEFESYARSQLSDPQSGYTAFV
;
A
#
# COMPACT_ATOMS: atom_id res chain seq x y z
N MET A 1 21.89 11.89 21.61
CA MET A 1 21.15 13.10 21.20
C MET A 1 20.27 12.68 20.03
N SER A 2 18.95 12.89 20.09
CA SER A 2 18.06 12.54 18.97
C SER A 2 18.41 13.44 17.79
N LYS A 3 18.77 12.85 16.64
CA LYS A 3 18.93 13.60 15.39
C LYS A 3 17.58 14.25 15.04
N GLU A 4 17.63 15.47 14.51
CA GLU A 4 16.47 16.16 13.96
C GLU A 4 15.80 15.29 12.87
N ILE A 5 14.47 15.20 12.87
CA ILE A 5 13.71 14.45 11.87
C ILE A 5 13.35 15.40 10.73
N LEU A 6 13.81 15.08 9.53
CA LEU A 6 13.48 15.77 8.29
C LEU A 6 12.34 15.02 7.60
N THR A 7 11.21 15.70 7.41
CA THR A 7 9.98 15.18 6.80
C THR A 7 9.48 16.16 5.76
N PRO A 8 8.80 15.71 4.69
CA PRO A 8 8.14 16.62 3.76
C PRO A 8 7.03 17.41 4.47
N ASP A 9 6.62 18.53 3.87
CA ASP A 9 5.47 19.29 4.32
C ASP A 9 4.22 18.40 4.28
N VAL A 10 3.49 18.36 5.39
CA VAL A 10 2.30 17.52 5.53
C VAL A 10 1.06 18.38 5.33
N ASP A 11 0.31 18.08 4.27
CA ASP A 11 -1.02 18.66 4.03
C ASP A 11 -1.94 18.40 5.24
N ALA A 12 -2.75 19.40 5.62
CA ALA A 12 -3.79 19.22 6.62
C ALA A 12 -4.83 18.16 6.16
N PRO A 13 -5.49 17.45 7.08
CA PRO A 13 -6.50 16.46 6.73
C PRO A 13 -7.62 17.04 5.86
N LYS A 14 -7.97 16.36 4.77
CA LYS A 14 -9.02 16.77 3.83
C LYS A 14 -10.18 15.77 3.85
N GLN A 15 -11.40 16.26 3.71
CA GLN A 15 -12.60 15.43 3.60
C GLN A 15 -13.04 15.29 2.14
N PHE A 16 -13.58 14.11 1.81
CA PHE A 16 -14.03 13.77 0.47
C PHE A 16 -15.37 13.04 0.52
N ASP A 17 -16.31 13.54 -0.29
CA ASP A 17 -17.60 12.88 -0.58
C ASP A 17 -17.57 12.09 -1.90
N ASP A 18 -16.46 12.17 -2.63
CA ASP A 18 -16.23 11.45 -3.89
C ASP A 18 -15.03 10.52 -3.75
N ALA A 19 -15.22 9.25 -4.10
CA ALA A 19 -14.22 8.21 -3.94
C ALA A 19 -13.01 8.42 -4.85
N ALA A 20 -13.22 8.84 -6.11
CA ALA A 20 -12.12 9.07 -7.03
C ALA A 20 -11.21 10.23 -6.58
N SER A 21 -11.81 11.28 -6.04
CA SER A 21 -11.09 12.43 -5.46
C SER A 21 -10.31 12.04 -4.20
N ALA A 22 -10.88 11.19 -3.34
CA ALA A 22 -10.17 10.65 -2.18
C ALA A 22 -8.94 9.83 -2.60
N VAL A 23 -9.08 8.94 -3.60
CA VAL A 23 -7.98 8.13 -4.11
C VAL A 23 -6.90 8.97 -4.78
N ALA A 24 -7.28 10.00 -5.54
CA ALA A 24 -6.30 10.93 -6.12
C ALA A 24 -5.47 11.65 -5.04
N GLN A 25 -6.08 11.99 -3.90
CA GLN A 25 -5.33 12.56 -2.77
C GLN A 25 -4.41 11.52 -2.09
N LEU A 26 -4.83 10.25 -1.99
CA LEU A 26 -3.97 9.16 -1.50
C LEU A 26 -2.75 8.98 -2.41
N GLU A 27 -2.94 8.97 -3.73
CA GLU A 27 -1.87 8.93 -4.73
C GLU A 27 -0.90 10.10 -4.58
N LYS A 28 -1.43 11.32 -4.52
CA LYS A 28 -0.62 12.54 -4.32
C LYS A 28 0.28 12.42 -3.10
N LEU A 29 -0.29 12.11 -1.94
CA LEU A 29 0.45 12.01 -0.67
C LEU A 29 1.50 10.89 -0.70
N TYR A 30 1.17 9.75 -1.31
CA TYR A 30 2.10 8.64 -1.46
C TYR A 30 3.28 9.02 -2.36
N THR A 31 3.02 9.63 -3.51
CA THR A 31 4.05 10.09 -4.45
C THR A 31 4.96 11.14 -3.81
N GLU A 32 4.42 12.15 -3.14
CA GLU A 32 5.23 13.17 -2.45
C GLU A 32 6.15 12.54 -1.37
N ALA A 33 5.63 11.57 -0.62
CA ALA A 33 6.40 10.86 0.40
C ALA A 33 7.52 9.99 -0.19
N THR A 34 7.24 9.24 -1.26
CA THR A 34 8.23 8.36 -1.88
C THR A 34 9.29 9.15 -2.66
N GLU A 35 8.90 10.19 -3.40
CA GLU A 35 9.84 11.08 -4.10
C GLU A 35 10.80 11.77 -3.12
N PHE A 36 10.29 12.24 -1.97
CA PHE A 36 11.12 12.80 -0.91
C PHE A 36 12.16 11.79 -0.40
N LEU A 37 11.74 10.55 -0.13
CA LEU A 37 12.63 9.49 0.35
C LEU A 37 13.67 9.10 -0.71
N CYS A 38 13.26 8.96 -1.97
CA CYS A 38 14.14 8.63 -3.10
C CYS A 38 15.17 9.73 -3.36
N GLY A 39 14.77 11.01 -3.34
CA GLY A 39 15.67 12.14 -3.50
C GLY A 39 16.69 12.24 -2.37
N ALA A 40 16.25 12.07 -1.12
CA ALA A 40 17.12 12.07 0.05
C ALA A 40 18.08 10.87 0.05
N PHE A 41 17.61 9.68 -0.33
CA PHE A 41 18.44 8.48 -0.47
C PHE A 41 19.52 8.66 -1.54
N THR A 42 19.14 9.17 -2.72
CA THR A 42 20.08 9.44 -3.82
C THR A 42 21.15 10.44 -3.41
N THR A 43 20.75 11.53 -2.76
CA THR A 43 21.69 12.53 -2.22
C THR A 43 22.64 11.89 -1.21
N ALA A 44 22.12 11.02 -0.33
CA ALA A 44 22.94 10.37 0.68
C ALA A 44 23.96 9.37 0.09
N MET A 45 23.65 8.72 -1.03
CA MET A 45 24.59 7.84 -1.72
C MET A 45 25.72 8.60 -2.43
N ILE A 46 25.50 9.88 -2.78
CA ILE A 46 26.50 10.72 -3.48
C ILE A 46 27.33 11.53 -2.48
N ASP A 47 26.65 12.23 -1.56
CA ASP A 47 27.25 13.22 -0.66
C ASP A 47 27.58 12.65 0.74
N GLY A 48 27.16 11.41 1.01
CA GLY A 48 27.33 10.75 2.30
C GLY A 48 26.17 10.98 3.28
N ALA A 49 26.41 10.71 4.56
CA ALA A 49 25.35 10.62 5.56
C ALA A 49 24.51 11.92 5.69
N PRO A 50 23.16 11.83 5.72
CA PRO A 50 22.30 12.99 5.94
C PRO A 50 22.57 13.69 7.28
N LYS A 51 22.25 14.99 7.38
CA LYS A 51 22.41 15.75 8.64
C LYS A 51 21.42 15.33 9.73
N GLY A 52 20.24 14.83 9.33
CA GLY A 52 19.15 14.42 10.21
C GLY A 52 18.57 13.06 9.81
N ARG A 53 17.62 12.56 10.60
CA ARG A 53 16.87 11.35 10.23
C ARG A 53 15.81 11.72 9.20
N ILE A 54 15.88 11.11 8.02
CA ILE A 54 14.91 11.28 6.95
C ILE A 54 13.71 10.37 7.22
N ARG A 55 12.50 10.94 7.18
CA ARG A 55 11.25 10.18 7.37
C ARG A 55 10.12 10.79 6.55
N ALA A 56 9.37 9.93 5.87
CA ALA A 56 8.07 10.24 5.32
C ALA A 56 7.07 9.14 5.71
N PHE A 57 5.79 9.42 5.55
CA PHE A 57 4.72 8.59 6.11
C PHE A 57 3.77 8.12 5.01
N TYR A 58 3.17 6.94 5.21
CA TYR A 58 2.11 6.47 4.32
C TYR A 58 0.89 7.39 4.43
N PRO A 59 0.10 7.56 3.37
CA PRO A 59 -1.21 8.15 3.49
C PRO A 59 -2.16 7.26 4.32
N GLU A 60 -3.15 7.89 4.95
CA GLU A 60 -4.22 7.27 5.71
C GLU A 60 -5.57 7.69 5.15
N VAL A 61 -6.49 6.73 5.08
CA VAL A 61 -7.93 6.99 4.90
C VAL A 61 -8.66 6.65 6.20
N ARG A 62 -9.57 7.52 6.60
CA ARG A 62 -10.34 7.44 7.85
C ARG A 62 -11.82 7.69 7.60
N ILE A 63 -12.66 6.97 8.32
CA ILE A 63 -14.11 7.20 8.39
C ILE A 63 -14.55 7.21 9.85
N THR A 64 -15.43 8.14 10.22
CA THR A 64 -16.05 8.18 11.54
C THR A 64 -17.55 8.04 11.38
N THR A 65 -18.12 7.00 11.97
CA THR A 65 -19.56 6.72 11.94
C THR A 65 -20.15 6.94 13.33
N THR A 66 -21.31 7.58 13.40
CA THR A 66 -21.99 7.90 14.67
C THR A 66 -23.22 7.04 14.92
N SER A 67 -23.58 6.16 13.98
CA SER A 67 -24.78 5.33 14.06
C SER A 67 -24.56 3.93 13.49
N PHE A 68 -25.38 2.98 13.94
CA PHE A 68 -25.50 1.67 13.33
C PHE A 68 -26.30 1.83 12.03
N ALA A 69 -25.63 2.20 10.94
CA ALA A 69 -26.28 2.36 9.65
C ALA A 69 -26.99 1.03 9.27
N LYS A 70 -28.22 1.12 8.76
CA LYS A 70 -28.89 -0.02 8.11
C LYS A 70 -28.22 -0.23 6.76
N ILE A 71 -27.12 -0.96 6.78
CA ILE A 71 -26.34 -1.28 5.59
C ILE A 71 -27.14 -2.27 4.74
N ASP A 72 -27.09 -2.08 3.42
CA ASP A 72 -27.60 -3.04 2.46
C ASP A 72 -26.78 -4.34 2.55
N THR A 73 -27.36 -5.38 3.13
CA THR A 73 -26.68 -6.63 3.48
C THR A 73 -26.35 -7.52 2.27
N ARG A 74 -26.62 -7.07 1.04
CA ARG A 74 -26.34 -7.83 -0.19
C ARG A 74 -24.85 -7.97 -0.47
N LEU A 75 -24.03 -7.03 -0.03
CA LEU A 75 -22.57 -7.12 -0.11
C LEU A 75 -21.99 -7.52 1.26
N ALA A 76 -21.13 -8.53 1.25
CA ALA A 76 -20.42 -8.99 2.45
C ALA A 76 -19.29 -8.03 2.90
N PHE A 77 -19.09 -6.91 2.21
CA PHE A 77 -18.01 -5.95 2.42
C PHE A 77 -18.49 -4.50 2.18
N GLY A 78 -17.60 -3.51 2.31
CA GLY A 78 -17.91 -2.10 2.05
C GLY A 78 -18.65 -1.39 3.18
N HIS A 79 -18.57 -1.90 4.41
CA HIS A 79 -19.20 -1.29 5.58
C HIS A 79 -18.41 -1.57 6.87
N VAL A 80 -18.75 -0.83 7.93
CA VAL A 80 -18.23 -1.03 9.28
C VAL A 80 -19.41 -1.35 10.21
N SER A 81 -19.18 -2.24 11.17
CA SER A 81 -20.26 -2.89 11.93
C SER A 81 -20.85 -2.04 13.06
N SER A 82 -20.07 -1.08 13.57
CA SER A 82 -20.42 -0.29 14.75
C SER A 82 -20.07 1.19 14.55
N PRO A 83 -20.71 2.10 15.30
CA PRO A 83 -20.24 3.46 15.47
C PRO A 83 -18.79 3.48 15.97
N GLY A 84 -17.98 4.37 15.42
CA GLY A 84 -16.58 4.51 15.79
C GLY A 84 -15.78 5.18 14.69
N THR A 85 -14.48 5.35 14.96
CA THR A 85 -13.52 5.78 13.96
C THR A 85 -12.78 4.56 13.44
N TYR A 86 -12.61 4.48 12.13
CA TYR A 86 -11.88 3.41 11.46
C TYR A 86 -10.86 4.01 10.51
N ALA A 87 -9.64 3.48 10.49
CA ALA A 87 -8.58 3.98 9.63
C ALA A 87 -7.78 2.85 8.97
N ALA A 88 -7.18 3.16 7.83
CA ALA A 88 -6.23 2.29 7.14
C ALA A 88 -5.09 3.12 6.55
N THR A 89 -3.86 2.66 6.76
CA THR A 89 -2.69 3.16 6.04
C THR A 89 -2.64 2.49 4.67
N ILE A 90 -2.36 3.29 3.63
CA ILE A 90 -2.41 2.85 2.24
C ILE A 90 -1.01 2.94 1.61
N THR A 91 -0.60 1.90 0.90
CA THR A 91 0.57 1.89 0.01
C THR A 91 0.11 1.61 -1.41
N ARG A 92 0.93 1.99 -2.40
CA ARG A 92 0.69 1.75 -3.83
C ARG A 92 -0.76 2.05 -4.27
N PRO A 93 -1.30 3.25 -3.95
CA PRO A 93 -2.67 3.60 -4.32
C PRO A 93 -2.87 3.60 -5.85
N ASP A 94 -1.81 3.74 -6.64
CA ASP A 94 -1.78 3.55 -8.09
C ASP A 94 -2.15 2.11 -8.49
N LEU A 95 -1.54 1.11 -7.83
CA LEU A 95 -1.77 -0.32 -8.08
C LEU A 95 -3.18 -0.74 -7.62
N PHE A 96 -3.63 -0.18 -6.50
CA PHE A 96 -4.93 -0.52 -5.89
C PHE A 96 -6.04 0.46 -6.25
N ARG A 97 -5.85 1.33 -7.26
CA ARG A 97 -6.75 2.44 -7.57
C ARG A 97 -8.21 2.01 -7.67
N ASP A 98 -8.50 1.04 -8.53
CA ASP A 98 -9.87 0.59 -8.78
C ASP A 98 -10.50 -0.06 -7.53
N TYR A 99 -9.71 -0.84 -6.79
CA TYR A 99 -10.13 -1.42 -5.51
C TYR A 99 -10.48 -0.32 -4.50
N LEU A 100 -9.62 0.68 -4.34
CA LEU A 100 -9.82 1.77 -3.39
C LEU A 100 -11.02 2.63 -3.76
N ILE A 101 -11.21 2.95 -5.05
CA ILE A 101 -12.38 3.70 -5.53
C ILE A 101 -13.66 2.94 -5.19
N GLN A 102 -13.69 1.63 -5.46
CA GLN A 102 -14.84 0.80 -5.13
C GLN A 102 -15.13 0.77 -3.62
N GLN A 103 -14.11 0.49 -2.79
CA GLN A 103 -14.32 0.36 -1.34
C GLN A 103 -14.70 1.69 -0.69
N ILE A 104 -14.03 2.79 -1.03
CA ILE A 104 -14.36 4.12 -0.51
C ILE A 104 -15.75 4.54 -0.98
N GLY A 105 -16.10 4.27 -2.24
CA GLY A 105 -17.45 4.53 -2.76
C GLY A 105 -18.53 3.82 -1.95
N LEU A 106 -18.34 2.53 -1.65
CA LEU A 106 -19.26 1.76 -0.80
C LEU A 106 -19.35 2.32 0.62
N LEU A 107 -18.24 2.76 1.21
CA LEU A 107 -18.24 3.37 2.54
C LEU A 107 -19.06 4.67 2.58
N ILE A 108 -18.83 5.56 1.62
CA ILE A 108 -19.58 6.83 1.50
C ILE A 108 -21.06 6.54 1.26
N GLU A 109 -21.38 5.60 0.36
CA GLU A 109 -22.76 5.26 0.03
C GLU A 109 -23.49 4.62 1.22
N ASN A 110 -22.87 3.68 1.92
CA ASN A 110 -23.51 2.93 3.00
C ASN A 110 -23.66 3.74 4.29
N HIS A 111 -22.68 4.59 4.60
CA HIS A 111 -22.67 5.35 5.86
C HIS A 111 -23.14 6.79 5.70
N LYS A 112 -23.33 7.27 4.47
CA LYS A 112 -23.76 8.64 4.16
C LYS A 112 -22.88 9.70 4.83
N THR A 113 -21.58 9.44 4.88
CA THR A 113 -20.56 10.33 5.46
C THR A 113 -19.36 10.42 4.55
N SER A 114 -18.65 11.55 4.63
CA SER A 114 -17.36 11.75 3.98
C SER A 114 -16.29 10.83 4.57
N VAL A 115 -15.27 10.56 3.77
CA VAL A 115 -13.99 10.00 4.25
C VAL A 115 -12.97 11.12 4.41
N GLN A 116 -12.08 10.97 5.39
CA GLN A 116 -10.96 11.86 5.61
C GLN A 116 -9.68 11.20 5.06
N VAL A 117 -8.86 11.97 4.34
CA VAL A 117 -7.54 11.56 3.86
C VAL A 117 -6.48 12.50 4.42
N MET A 118 -5.40 11.92 4.94
CA MET A 118 -4.27 12.66 5.53
C MET A 118 -2.98 11.85 5.45
N SER A 119 -1.85 12.46 5.80
CA SER A 119 -0.63 11.70 6.08
C SER A 119 -0.78 10.98 7.43
N SER A 120 -0.38 9.71 7.48
CA SER A 120 -0.41 8.91 8.71
C SER A 120 0.78 9.25 9.62
N THR A 121 0.88 8.54 10.74
CA THR A 121 2.09 8.51 11.59
C THR A 121 2.97 7.27 11.33
N THR A 122 2.58 6.42 10.38
CA THR A 122 3.31 5.18 10.04
C THR A 122 4.39 5.49 9.00
N PRO A 123 5.68 5.33 9.35
CA PRO A 123 6.77 5.66 8.44
C PRO A 123 6.89 4.65 7.30
N ILE A 124 7.24 5.15 6.11
CA ILE A 124 7.57 4.32 4.94
C ILE A 124 9.03 3.87 5.05
N PRO A 125 9.31 2.55 5.11
CA PRO A 125 10.67 2.06 4.98
C PRO A 125 11.29 2.44 3.63
N VAL A 126 12.50 3.00 3.64
CA VAL A 126 13.16 3.52 2.44
C VAL A 126 13.29 2.47 1.33
N HIS A 127 13.47 1.20 1.70
CA HIS A 127 13.58 0.06 0.79
C HIS A 127 12.36 -0.08 -0.14
N PHE A 128 11.15 0.23 0.36
CA PHE A 128 9.93 0.14 -0.44
C PHE A 128 9.71 1.37 -1.33
N ALA A 129 10.14 2.55 -0.86
CA ALA A 129 10.13 3.76 -1.67
C ALA A 129 11.07 3.62 -2.88
N VAL A 130 12.33 3.22 -2.66
CA VAL A 130 13.32 3.07 -3.74
C VAL A 130 13.02 1.91 -4.67
N ALA A 131 12.43 0.81 -4.18
CA ALA A 131 12.03 -0.31 -5.04
C ALA A 131 10.91 0.06 -6.03
N SER A 132 10.16 1.13 -5.74
CA SER A 132 9.14 1.66 -6.64
C SER A 132 9.73 2.54 -7.76
N ASP A 133 11.01 2.95 -7.64
CA ASP A 133 11.70 3.75 -8.65
C ASP A 133 12.74 2.89 -9.41
N PRO A 134 12.46 2.51 -10.67
CA PRO A 134 13.35 1.68 -11.46
C PRO A 134 14.68 2.35 -11.82
N SER A 135 14.80 3.67 -11.63
CA SER A 135 16.06 4.40 -11.87
C SER A 135 17.07 4.25 -10.73
N ILE A 136 16.61 3.82 -9.54
CA ILE A 136 17.44 3.70 -8.34
C ILE A 136 17.86 2.24 -8.15
N THR A 137 19.14 1.95 -8.37
CA THR A 137 19.72 0.64 -8.04
C THR A 137 20.20 0.68 -6.60
N VAL A 138 19.54 -0.07 -5.71
CA VAL A 138 20.02 -0.26 -4.33
C VAL A 138 21.19 -1.24 -4.34
N PRO A 139 22.40 -0.84 -3.93
CA PRO A 139 23.52 -1.76 -3.85
C PRO A 139 23.25 -2.83 -2.78
N GLN A 140 23.22 -4.11 -3.17
CA GLN A 140 23.01 -5.23 -2.23
C GLN A 140 24.15 -5.37 -1.21
N GLU A 141 25.32 -4.81 -1.52
CA GLU A 141 26.54 -4.88 -0.72
C GLU A 141 26.86 -3.52 -0.11
N GLY A 142 26.13 -3.11 0.93
CA GLY A 142 26.58 -2.13 1.94
C GLY A 142 27.30 -0.87 1.45
N ALA A 143 26.90 -0.28 0.31
CA ALA A 143 27.67 0.75 -0.38
C ALA A 143 27.59 2.16 0.24
N ALA A 144 26.91 2.32 1.37
CA ALA A 144 26.88 3.58 2.09
C ALA A 144 27.96 3.58 3.17
N ASP A 145 28.78 4.64 3.22
CA ASP A 145 29.76 4.87 4.30
C ASP A 145 29.11 5.10 5.69
N PHE A 146 27.81 4.84 5.82
CA PHE A 146 27.01 5.02 7.03
C PHE A 146 25.93 3.95 7.18
N THR A 147 25.52 3.72 8.42
CA THR A 147 24.44 2.79 8.74
C THR A 147 23.09 3.37 8.30
N LEU A 148 22.46 2.78 7.28
CA LEU A 148 21.18 3.25 6.75
C LEU A 148 20.08 3.41 7.83
N ARG A 149 20.02 2.47 8.78
CA ARG A 149 19.05 2.45 9.89
C ARG A 149 19.15 3.66 10.85
N ASP A 150 20.31 4.32 10.87
CA ASP A 150 20.54 5.50 11.72
C ASP A 150 19.90 6.76 11.13
N PHE A 151 19.62 6.76 9.83
CA PHE A 151 19.14 7.94 9.09
C PHE A 151 17.81 7.71 8.38
N PHE A 152 17.45 6.48 8.06
CA PHE A 152 16.20 6.13 7.38
C PHE A 152 15.41 5.09 8.17
N ASP A 153 14.12 5.03 7.90
CA ASP A 153 13.28 3.92 8.33
C ASP A 153 13.52 2.70 7.46
N VAL A 154 13.56 1.53 8.11
CA VAL A 154 13.83 0.24 7.47
C VAL A 154 12.74 -0.74 7.90
N PRO A 155 12.46 -1.79 7.11
CA PRO A 155 11.43 -2.75 7.46
C PRO A 155 11.67 -3.37 8.85
N ASP A 156 10.61 -3.47 9.63
CA ASP A 156 10.61 -4.11 10.94
C ASP A 156 9.58 -5.25 10.94
N LEU A 157 10.06 -6.46 11.27
CA LEU A 157 9.24 -7.66 11.31
C LEU A 157 8.20 -7.62 12.43
N SER A 158 8.43 -6.86 13.49
CA SER A 158 7.46 -6.72 14.59
C SER A 158 6.19 -5.96 14.17
N THR A 159 6.33 -5.00 13.24
CA THR A 159 5.22 -4.19 12.71
C THR A 159 4.62 -4.78 11.42
N THR A 160 5.30 -5.76 10.82
CA THR A 160 4.83 -6.48 9.62
C THR A 160 4.09 -7.73 10.07
N ASN A 161 2.86 -7.56 10.56
CA ASN A 161 2.09 -8.63 11.20
C ASN A 161 0.70 -8.84 10.56
N ASP A 162 0.00 -9.86 11.06
CA ASP A 162 -1.34 -10.26 10.63
C ASP A 162 -2.38 -10.02 11.75
N ASP A 163 -2.12 -9.08 12.67
CA ASP A 163 -2.94 -8.91 13.88
C ASP A 163 -4.40 -8.57 13.58
N ILE A 164 -4.64 -7.78 12.52
CA ILE A 164 -6.00 -7.39 12.11
C ILE A 164 -6.77 -8.62 11.62
N VAL A 165 -6.21 -9.39 10.68
CA VAL A 165 -6.89 -10.58 10.13
C VAL A 165 -6.98 -11.73 11.14
N ASN A 166 -6.06 -11.80 12.10
CA ASN A 166 -6.10 -12.76 13.20
C ASN A 166 -7.09 -12.36 14.32
N GLY A 167 -7.64 -11.14 14.28
CA GLY A 167 -8.52 -10.61 15.32
C GLY A 167 -7.82 -10.30 16.64
N THR A 168 -6.49 -10.15 16.63
CA THR A 168 -5.65 -9.82 17.79
C THR A 168 -5.23 -8.35 17.83
N TYR A 169 -5.62 -7.55 16.83
CA TYR A 169 -5.33 -6.13 16.78
C TYR A 169 -5.96 -5.38 17.97
N VAL A 170 -5.12 -4.62 18.68
CA VAL A 170 -5.54 -3.74 19.78
C VAL A 170 -5.28 -2.32 19.32
N SER A 171 -6.33 -1.51 19.27
CA SER A 171 -6.21 -0.10 18.88
C SER A 171 -5.51 0.72 19.96
N PRO A 172 -4.52 1.56 19.62
CA PRO A 172 -3.91 2.49 20.57
C PRO A 172 -4.83 3.64 21.00
N ASP A 173 -5.79 4.03 20.15
CA ASP A 173 -6.58 5.26 20.27
C ASP A 173 -8.08 5.03 20.01
N ASP A 174 -8.57 3.81 20.22
CA ASP A 174 -9.94 3.35 19.89
C ASP A 174 -10.31 3.47 18.39
N THR A 175 -9.34 3.75 17.50
CA THR A 175 -9.52 3.67 16.05
C THR A 175 -9.48 2.21 15.59
N GLY A 176 -10.59 1.71 15.05
CA GLY A 176 -10.67 0.38 14.46
C GLY A 176 -9.95 0.26 13.11
N PRO A 177 -9.58 -0.95 12.67
CA PRO A 177 -8.99 -1.16 11.36
C PRO A 177 -10.06 -1.03 10.26
N LEU A 178 -9.78 -0.22 9.23
CA LEU A 178 -10.65 -0.07 8.05
C LEU A 178 -10.28 -1.04 6.91
N ALA A 179 -9.09 -1.61 6.95
CA ALA A 179 -8.57 -2.57 5.97
C ALA A 179 -7.94 -3.77 6.70
N PRO A 180 -7.89 -4.95 6.05
CA PRO A 180 -7.35 -6.17 6.68
C PRO A 180 -5.83 -6.11 6.91
N PHE A 181 -5.10 -5.25 6.18
CA PHE A 181 -3.64 -5.18 6.26
C PHE A 181 -3.18 -3.72 6.34
N THR A 182 -2.09 -3.49 7.06
CA THR A 182 -1.41 -2.19 7.10
C THR A 182 -0.58 -1.98 5.82
N ALA A 183 -0.27 -0.72 5.50
CA ALA A 183 0.58 -0.39 4.34
C ALA A 183 1.93 -1.13 4.35
N GLN A 184 2.61 -1.19 5.51
CA GLN A 184 3.88 -1.90 5.66
C GLN A 184 3.75 -3.41 5.39
N ARG A 185 2.65 -4.02 5.85
CA ARG A 185 2.35 -5.43 5.63
C ARG A 185 2.08 -5.73 4.16
N VAL A 186 1.40 -4.82 3.46
CA VAL A 186 1.16 -4.92 2.01
C VAL A 186 2.47 -4.77 1.23
N ASP A 187 3.29 -3.76 1.51
CA ASP A 187 4.58 -3.56 0.83
C ASP A 187 5.51 -4.77 0.97
N TYR A 188 5.62 -5.32 2.19
CA TYR A 188 6.39 -6.55 2.41
C TYR A 188 5.85 -7.70 1.56
N SER A 189 4.52 -7.86 1.50
CA SER A 189 3.88 -8.88 0.68
C SER A 189 4.14 -8.70 -0.80
N LEU A 190 4.05 -7.46 -1.32
CA LEU A 190 4.32 -7.15 -2.72
C LEU A 190 5.77 -7.48 -3.08
N ALA A 191 6.74 -7.10 -2.24
CA ALA A 191 8.15 -7.42 -2.45
C ALA A 191 8.40 -8.94 -2.48
N ARG A 192 7.73 -9.69 -1.59
CA ARG A 192 7.84 -11.16 -1.54
C ARG A 192 7.14 -11.84 -2.70
N LEU A 193 6.01 -11.28 -3.14
CA LEU A 193 5.27 -11.77 -4.29
C LEU A 193 6.16 -11.69 -5.54
N SER A 194 6.73 -10.52 -5.83
CA SER A 194 7.66 -10.33 -6.95
C SER A 194 8.88 -11.24 -6.86
N HIS A 195 9.47 -11.39 -5.66
CA HIS A 195 10.63 -12.25 -5.47
C HIS A 195 10.33 -13.73 -5.75
N TYR A 196 9.17 -14.21 -5.28
CA TYR A 196 8.82 -15.63 -5.38
C TYR A 196 8.22 -16.03 -6.71
N THR A 197 7.52 -15.12 -7.39
CA THR A 197 6.90 -15.41 -8.68
C THR A 197 7.72 -14.88 -9.86
N ALA A 198 8.73 -14.05 -9.61
CA ALA A 198 9.47 -13.33 -10.64
C ALA A 198 8.55 -12.55 -11.59
N THR A 199 7.45 -12.01 -11.05
CA THR A 199 6.40 -11.32 -11.81
C THR A 199 6.06 -10.00 -11.13
N ASP A 200 5.84 -8.94 -11.93
CA ASP A 200 5.34 -7.68 -11.39
C ASP A 200 3.93 -7.87 -10.78
N PRO A 201 3.66 -7.36 -9.56
CA PRO A 201 2.36 -7.50 -8.92
C PRO A 201 1.19 -6.94 -9.74
N SER A 202 1.42 -5.97 -10.63
CA SER A 202 0.40 -5.42 -11.53
C SER A 202 -0.15 -6.43 -12.55
N HIS A 203 0.53 -7.56 -12.76
CA HIS A 203 0.07 -8.61 -13.67
C HIS A 203 -0.81 -9.66 -12.98
N PHE A 204 -0.92 -9.64 -11.65
CA PHE A 204 -1.77 -10.59 -10.93
C PHE A 204 -3.24 -10.37 -11.26
N GLN A 205 -3.94 -11.47 -11.54
CA GLN A 205 -5.36 -11.47 -11.86
C GLN A 205 -6.20 -11.84 -10.62
N ASN A 206 -7.47 -11.45 -10.62
CA ASN A 206 -8.41 -11.75 -9.52
C ASN A 206 -8.73 -13.25 -9.36
N HIS A 207 -8.44 -14.07 -10.38
CA HIS A 207 -8.67 -15.51 -10.38
C HIS A 207 -7.33 -16.25 -10.36
N VAL A 208 -7.02 -16.88 -9.22
CA VAL A 208 -5.73 -17.53 -8.96
C VAL A 208 -5.89 -19.05 -8.97
N LEU A 209 -4.98 -19.75 -9.65
CA LEU A 209 -4.89 -21.21 -9.63
C LEU A 209 -3.57 -21.63 -8.98
N PHE A 210 -3.66 -22.50 -7.98
CA PHE A 210 -2.48 -23.16 -7.40
C PHE A 210 -2.33 -24.57 -7.96
N THR A 211 -1.13 -24.89 -8.41
CA THR A 211 -0.80 -26.21 -8.96
C THR A 211 0.47 -26.72 -8.27
N ASN A 212 0.57 -28.03 -8.11
CA ASN A 212 1.68 -28.69 -7.41
C ASN A 212 2.58 -29.51 -8.35
N TYR A 213 2.34 -29.46 -9.67
CA TYR A 213 3.15 -30.14 -10.68
C TYR A 213 3.36 -29.25 -11.91
N GLN A 214 4.57 -29.33 -12.47
CA GLN A 214 4.99 -28.52 -13.62
C GLN A 214 4.10 -28.73 -14.87
N PHE A 215 3.54 -29.93 -15.07
CA PHE A 215 2.77 -30.21 -16.28
C PHE A 215 1.53 -29.31 -16.40
N TYR A 216 0.91 -28.91 -15.28
CA TYR A 216 -0.21 -27.97 -15.30
C TYR A 216 0.17 -26.61 -15.87
N VAL A 217 1.40 -26.15 -15.61
CA VAL A 217 1.92 -24.89 -16.15
C VAL A 217 2.11 -25.00 -17.66
N SER A 218 2.64 -26.12 -18.15
CA SER A 218 2.81 -26.35 -19.59
C SER A 218 1.48 -26.41 -20.35
N GLU A 219 0.47 -27.07 -19.77
CA GLU A 219 -0.88 -27.08 -20.34
C GLU A 219 -1.53 -25.70 -20.29
N PHE A 220 -1.35 -24.95 -19.20
CA PHE A 220 -1.84 -23.57 -19.08
C PHE A 220 -1.20 -22.65 -20.12
N GLU A 221 0.11 -22.77 -20.36
CA GLU A 221 0.80 -22.01 -21.41
C GLU A 221 0.23 -22.33 -22.79
N SER A 222 0.05 -23.61 -23.12
CA SER A 222 -0.55 -24.05 -24.39
C SER A 222 -1.95 -23.45 -24.58
N TYR A 223 -2.78 -23.54 -23.53
CA TYR A 223 -4.11 -22.94 -23.52
C TYR A 223 -4.03 -21.41 -23.71
N ALA A 224 -3.21 -20.71 -22.93
CA ALA A 224 -3.05 -19.26 -23.02
C ALA A 224 -2.66 -18.83 -24.45
N ARG A 225 -1.72 -19.52 -25.09
CA ARG A 225 -1.31 -19.24 -26.47
C ARG A 225 -2.47 -19.44 -27.46
N SER A 226 -3.29 -20.48 -27.28
CA SER A 226 -4.49 -20.69 -28.09
C SER A 226 -5.50 -19.56 -27.94
N GLN A 227 -5.69 -19.06 -26.71
CA GLN A 227 -6.61 -17.95 -26.44
C GLN A 227 -6.10 -16.64 -27.04
N LEU A 228 -4.79 -16.37 -26.94
CA LEU A 228 -4.18 -15.19 -27.56
C LEU A 228 -4.26 -15.20 -29.09
N SER A 229 -4.37 -16.38 -29.71
CA SER A 229 -4.59 -16.47 -31.16
C SER A 229 -6.04 -16.28 -31.59
N ASP A 230 -7.00 -16.34 -30.66
CA ASP A 230 -8.41 -16.11 -30.93
C ASP A 230 -8.78 -14.65 -30.61
N PRO A 231 -9.10 -13.81 -31.61
CA PRO A 231 -9.49 -12.42 -31.40
C PRO A 231 -10.77 -12.24 -30.57
N GLN A 232 -11.56 -13.29 -30.35
CA GLN A 232 -12.81 -13.25 -29.57
C GLN A 232 -12.63 -13.70 -28.12
N SER A 233 -11.46 -14.17 -27.70
CA SER A 233 -11.25 -14.74 -26.37
C SER A 233 -11.25 -13.71 -25.23
N GLY A 234 -10.96 -12.44 -25.55
CA GLY A 234 -10.80 -11.36 -24.58
C GLY A 234 -9.44 -11.34 -23.86
N TYR A 235 -8.60 -12.36 -24.04
CA TYR A 235 -7.23 -12.37 -23.51
C TYR A 235 -6.28 -11.63 -24.45
N THR A 236 -5.47 -10.71 -23.90
CA THR A 236 -4.60 -9.84 -24.70
C THR A 236 -3.11 -10.03 -24.43
N ALA A 237 -2.74 -10.67 -23.31
CA ALA A 237 -1.35 -10.91 -22.94
C ALA A 237 -1.20 -12.20 -22.11
N PHE A 238 0.01 -12.76 -22.13
CA PHE A 238 0.48 -13.80 -21.23
C PHE A 238 1.84 -13.34 -20.67
N VAL A 239 1.96 -13.33 -19.34
CA VAL A 239 3.12 -12.83 -18.59
C VAL A 239 3.91 -14.01 -18.05
#